data_AF-A0A974PM81-F1
#
_entry.id   AF-A0A974PM81-F1
#
_cell.length_a   1.000
_cell.length_b   1.000
_cell.length_c   1.000
_cell.angle_alpha   90.00
_cell.angle_beta   90.00
_cell.angle_gamma   90.00
#
_symmetry.space_group_name_H-M   'P 1'
#
loop_
_entity.id
_entity.type
_entity.pdbx_description
1 polymer ?
#
loop_
_entity_poly.entity_id
_entity_poly.type
_entity_poly.pdbx_seq_one_letter_code
_entity_poly.pdbx_strand_id
1 'polypeptide(L)'
;MDLELIQIEPQTALAVFTTENALEPYLQRVRDEVFTFKADVSTSKGRGEIRSFAAKVTKVKTYIEGIGKGLADEQKLIPKKIDAARKHAKDTLEALAEQARKPLTDWEDAEEARVDAHKNTIARMEQIAGISPLQRPVHELREFLAEIEAIGVGPQCEEYEAAYAKAKDAAVQALTAGIEARGRYEAEQAELAELRRQADERAKKDREEQIAREAAEKAKREAEEKAAADARCAEEAILREREAAERREQDLKRAAEDAERRAADAEEAARRRQAQEKAAEEAEAKRREADKQHRGRVNREALQALVSGGIAEEAAKAVLKLIIAGQVPHVSIRY
;
A
#
# COMPACT_ATOMS: atom_id res chain seq x y z
N MET A 1 -37.00 -113.13 -26.42
CA MET A 1 -35.59 -112.91 -26.05
C MET A 1 -35.05 -114.30 -25.78
N ASP A 2 -34.63 -115.04 -26.81
CA ASP A 2 -34.14 -116.41 -26.59
C ASP A 2 -32.69 -116.34 -26.12
N LEU A 3 -32.56 -116.12 -24.82
CA LEU A 3 -31.37 -116.20 -23.97
C LEU A 3 -30.91 -117.67 -23.78
N GLU A 4 -31.22 -118.57 -24.72
CA GLU A 4 -31.07 -120.01 -24.50
C GLU A 4 -29.62 -120.48 -24.33
N LEU A 5 -28.63 -119.69 -24.76
CA LEU A 5 -27.22 -120.09 -24.73
C LEU A 5 -26.50 -119.62 -23.46
N ILE A 6 -26.71 -118.38 -23.03
CA ILE A 6 -26.11 -117.82 -21.80
C ILE A 6 -27.00 -116.72 -21.19
N GLN A 7 -26.86 -116.54 -19.88
CA GLN A 7 -27.47 -115.46 -19.11
C GLN A 7 -26.45 -114.96 -18.09
N ILE A 8 -26.21 -113.65 -18.06
CA ILE A 8 -25.34 -113.00 -17.06
C ILE A 8 -26.26 -112.24 -16.12
N GLU A 9 -26.24 -112.62 -14.84
CA GLU A 9 -27.08 -111.97 -13.83
C GLU A 9 -26.61 -110.53 -13.56
N PRO A 10 -27.52 -109.54 -13.47
CA PRO A 10 -27.14 -108.15 -13.23
C PRO A 10 -26.27 -107.96 -11.97
N GLN A 11 -26.50 -108.77 -10.93
CA GLN A 11 -25.78 -108.71 -9.66
C GLN A 11 -24.33 -109.17 -9.76
N THR A 12 -24.01 -110.07 -10.69
CA THR A 12 -22.65 -110.61 -10.90
C THR A 12 -21.97 -110.02 -12.13
N ALA A 13 -22.72 -109.28 -12.97
CA ALA A 13 -22.26 -108.73 -14.23
C ALA A 13 -20.96 -107.93 -14.08
N LEU A 14 -20.84 -107.03 -13.08
CA LEU A 14 -19.62 -106.27 -12.90
C LEU A 14 -18.39 -107.18 -12.72
N ALA A 15 -18.49 -108.17 -11.83
CA ALA A 15 -17.42 -109.13 -11.58
C ALA A 15 -17.06 -109.96 -12.83
N VAL A 16 -18.07 -110.36 -13.62
CA VAL A 16 -17.86 -111.10 -14.87
C VAL A 16 -17.01 -110.31 -15.87
N PHE A 17 -17.14 -108.98 -15.91
CA PHE A 17 -16.40 -108.11 -16.84
C PHE A 17 -15.11 -107.50 -16.26
N THR A 18 -14.90 -107.54 -14.94
CA THR A 18 -13.71 -106.96 -14.30
C THR A 18 -12.71 -108.00 -13.79
N THR A 19 -13.15 -109.24 -13.56
CA THR A 19 -12.28 -110.32 -13.07
C THR A 19 -11.65 -111.07 -14.24
N GLU A 20 -10.34 -111.30 -14.15
CA GLU A 20 -9.60 -112.05 -15.16
C GLU A 20 -10.26 -113.42 -15.41
N ASN A 21 -10.48 -113.75 -16.68
CA ASN A 21 -11.10 -114.99 -17.15
C ASN A 21 -12.53 -115.28 -16.66
N ALA A 22 -13.22 -114.36 -15.97
CA ALA A 22 -14.57 -114.61 -15.45
C ALA A 22 -15.67 -114.69 -16.54
N LEU A 23 -15.41 -114.16 -17.73
CA LEU A 23 -16.28 -114.30 -18.90
C LEU A 23 -16.12 -115.66 -19.60
N GLU A 24 -14.98 -116.33 -19.39
CA GLU A 24 -14.60 -117.54 -20.14
C GLU A 24 -15.58 -118.71 -19.94
N PRO A 25 -16.16 -118.99 -18.77
CA PRO A 25 -17.16 -120.05 -18.62
C PRO A 25 -18.41 -119.84 -19.49
N TYR A 26 -18.82 -118.57 -19.69
CA TYR A 26 -19.95 -118.23 -20.56
C TYR A 26 -19.60 -118.44 -22.03
N LEU A 27 -18.39 -118.02 -22.44
CA LEU A 27 -17.91 -118.26 -23.80
C LEU A 27 -17.72 -119.75 -24.08
N GLN A 28 -17.23 -120.51 -23.11
CA GLN A 28 -17.05 -121.95 -23.23
C GLN A 28 -18.38 -122.67 -23.44
N ARG A 29 -19.43 -122.28 -22.71
CA ARG A 29 -20.78 -122.84 -22.93
C ARG A 29 -21.27 -122.61 -24.36
N VAL A 30 -21.02 -121.43 -24.93
CA VAL A 30 -21.34 -121.16 -26.35
C VAL A 30 -20.50 -122.03 -27.28
N ARG A 31 -19.21 -122.24 -27.00
CA ARG A 31 -18.34 -123.14 -27.80
C ARG A 31 -18.83 -124.59 -27.77
N ASP A 32 -19.23 -125.09 -26.60
CA ASP A 32 -19.72 -126.47 -26.43
C ASP A 32 -21.03 -126.72 -27.20
N GLU A 33 -21.93 -125.73 -27.19
CA GLU A 33 -23.18 -125.75 -27.96
C GLU A 33 -22.91 -125.70 -29.47
N VAL A 34 -21.96 -124.88 -29.92
CA VAL A 34 -21.51 -124.84 -31.33
C VAL A 34 -20.92 -126.18 -31.75
N PHE A 35 -20.14 -126.83 -30.88
CA PHE A 35 -19.48 -128.10 -31.17
C PHE A 35 -20.47 -129.27 -31.27
N THR A 36 -21.49 -129.28 -30.41
CA THR A 36 -22.53 -130.33 -30.39
C THR A 36 -23.57 -130.15 -31.50
N PHE A 37 -23.75 -128.94 -32.03
CA PHE A 37 -24.73 -128.64 -33.06
C PHE A 37 -24.43 -129.38 -34.39
N LYS A 38 -25.35 -130.26 -34.81
CA LYS A 38 -25.27 -131.02 -36.07
C LYS A 38 -26.49 -130.77 -36.94
N ALA A 39 -26.26 -130.29 -38.16
CA ALA A 39 -27.27 -130.11 -39.19
C ALA A 39 -26.72 -130.53 -40.56
N ASP A 40 -27.58 -131.12 -41.40
CA ASP A 40 -27.17 -131.61 -42.72
C ASP A 40 -27.08 -130.47 -43.75
N VAL A 41 -25.85 -130.03 -44.03
CA VAL A 41 -25.55 -128.95 -44.98
C VAL A 41 -25.96 -129.27 -46.43
N SER A 42 -26.12 -130.56 -46.78
CA SER A 42 -26.53 -130.95 -48.13
C SER A 42 -28.00 -130.60 -48.41
N THR A 43 -28.83 -130.46 -47.36
CA THR A 43 -30.25 -130.11 -47.48
C THR A 43 -30.51 -128.62 -47.34
N SER A 44 -31.56 -128.11 -48.02
CA SER A 44 -32.00 -126.71 -47.86
C SER A 44 -32.40 -126.40 -46.41
N LYS A 45 -33.05 -127.36 -45.74
CA LYS A 45 -33.48 -127.26 -44.34
C LYS A 45 -32.27 -127.13 -43.40
N GLY A 46 -31.29 -128.02 -43.50
CA GLY A 46 -30.11 -127.98 -42.62
C GLY A 46 -29.25 -126.72 -42.83
N ARG A 47 -29.13 -126.19 -44.06
CA ARG A 47 -28.52 -124.86 -44.28
C ARG A 47 -29.29 -123.72 -43.60
N GLY A 48 -30.63 -123.83 -43.52
CA GLY A 48 -31.48 -122.90 -42.79
C GLY A 48 -31.27 -122.96 -41.27
N GLU A 49 -31.11 -124.17 -40.73
CA GLU A 49 -30.81 -124.41 -39.31
C GLU A 49 -29.43 -123.84 -38.92
N ILE A 50 -28.41 -124.04 -39.76
CA ILE A 50 -27.06 -123.45 -39.56
C ILE A 50 -27.12 -121.91 -39.53
N ARG A 51 -27.81 -121.28 -40.48
CA ARG A 51 -27.98 -119.80 -40.49
C ARG A 51 -28.67 -119.30 -39.22
N SER A 52 -29.71 -120.02 -38.78
CA SER A 52 -30.47 -119.66 -37.59
C SER A 52 -29.62 -119.79 -36.32
N PHE A 53 -28.81 -120.85 -36.21
CA PHE A 53 -27.90 -121.05 -35.10
C PHE A 53 -26.77 -120.00 -35.06
N ALA A 54 -26.16 -119.69 -36.21
CA ALA A 54 -25.17 -118.60 -36.30
C ALA A 54 -25.76 -117.23 -35.90
N ALA A 55 -27.02 -116.96 -36.24
CA ALA A 55 -27.73 -115.77 -35.79
C ALA A 55 -27.95 -115.78 -34.26
N LYS A 56 -28.19 -116.94 -33.62
CA LYS A 56 -28.24 -117.05 -32.14
C LYS A 56 -26.89 -116.69 -31.51
N VAL A 57 -25.77 -117.18 -32.04
CA VAL A 57 -24.42 -116.84 -31.54
C VAL A 57 -24.15 -115.33 -31.68
N THR A 58 -24.55 -114.72 -32.80
CA THR A 58 -24.40 -113.27 -33.01
C THR A 58 -25.22 -112.45 -31.99
N LYS A 59 -26.44 -112.92 -31.64
CA LYS A 59 -27.26 -112.28 -30.60
C LYS A 59 -26.61 -112.37 -29.22
N VAL A 60 -25.98 -113.50 -28.90
CA VAL A 60 -25.21 -113.67 -27.64
C VAL A 60 -24.05 -112.67 -27.57
N LYS A 61 -23.30 -112.48 -28.67
CA LYS A 61 -22.24 -111.46 -28.74
C LYS A 61 -22.79 -110.07 -28.40
N THR A 62 -23.85 -109.64 -29.08
CA THR A 62 -24.47 -108.33 -28.85
C THR A 62 -25.00 -108.17 -27.42
N TYR A 63 -25.51 -109.25 -26.81
CA TYR A 63 -25.94 -109.26 -25.42
C TYR A 63 -24.77 -109.02 -24.45
N ILE A 64 -23.65 -109.73 -24.60
CA ILE A 64 -22.43 -109.52 -23.79
C ILE A 64 -21.89 -108.10 -23.99
N GLU A 65 -21.73 -107.64 -25.24
CA GLU A 65 -21.26 -106.28 -25.55
C GLU A 65 -22.16 -105.20 -24.92
N GLY A 66 -23.47 -105.40 -24.96
CA GLY A 66 -24.45 -104.49 -24.36
C GLY A 66 -24.30 -104.35 -22.84
N ILE A 67 -24.11 -105.48 -22.14
CA ILE A 67 -23.88 -105.48 -20.68
C ILE A 67 -22.57 -104.77 -20.35
N GLY A 68 -21.47 -105.15 -21.01
CA GLY A 68 -20.16 -104.55 -20.76
C GLY A 68 -20.15 -103.04 -21.00
N LYS A 69 -20.80 -102.58 -22.08
CA LYS A 69 -20.97 -101.15 -22.36
C LYS A 69 -21.77 -100.44 -21.27
N GLY A 70 -22.92 -101.01 -20.86
CA GLY A 70 -23.75 -100.43 -19.80
C GLY A 70 -22.99 -100.27 -18.48
N LEU A 71 -22.22 -101.29 -18.08
CA LEU A 71 -21.36 -101.23 -16.91
C LEU A 71 -20.29 -100.15 -17.04
N ALA A 72 -19.60 -100.07 -18.18
CA ALA A 72 -18.57 -99.05 -18.41
C ALA A 72 -19.14 -97.63 -18.37
N ASP A 73 -20.34 -97.42 -18.94
CA ASP A 73 -21.01 -96.12 -18.95
C ASP A 73 -21.45 -95.72 -17.52
N GLU A 74 -21.98 -96.65 -16.73
CA GLU A 74 -22.33 -96.40 -15.32
C GLU A 74 -21.09 -96.09 -14.46
N GLN A 75 -20.01 -96.85 -14.63
CA GLN A 75 -18.75 -96.62 -13.90
C GLN A 75 -18.13 -95.26 -14.23
N LYS A 76 -18.22 -94.80 -15.49
CA LYS A 76 -17.76 -93.46 -15.89
C LYS A 76 -18.56 -92.32 -15.25
N LEU A 77 -19.77 -92.58 -14.74
CA LEU A 77 -20.54 -91.57 -14.00
C LEU A 77 -20.07 -91.41 -12.55
N ILE A 78 -19.41 -92.41 -11.98
CA ILE A 78 -18.98 -92.38 -10.57
C ILE A 78 -18.03 -91.21 -10.29
N PRO A 79 -16.96 -90.95 -11.08
CA PRO A 79 -16.10 -89.78 -10.85
C PRO A 79 -16.87 -88.45 -10.86
N LYS A 80 -17.80 -88.28 -11.81
CA LYS A 80 -18.64 -87.06 -11.87
C LYS A 80 -19.50 -86.88 -10.62
N LYS A 81 -20.07 -87.96 -10.09
CA LYS A 81 -20.86 -87.94 -8.84
C LYS A 81 -19.98 -87.62 -7.63
N ILE A 82 -18.78 -88.21 -7.56
CA ILE A 82 -17.82 -87.94 -6.49
C ILE A 82 -17.42 -86.47 -6.48
N ASP A 83 -17.05 -85.89 -7.63
CA ASP A 83 -16.64 -84.48 -7.70
C ASP A 83 -17.79 -83.52 -7.35
N ALA A 84 -19.01 -83.83 -7.80
CA ALA A 84 -20.19 -83.05 -7.42
C ALA A 84 -20.45 -83.10 -5.91
N ALA A 85 -20.37 -84.28 -5.29
CA ALA A 85 -20.54 -84.45 -3.85
C ALA A 85 -19.44 -83.74 -3.06
N ARG A 86 -18.18 -83.85 -3.49
CA ARG A 86 -17.04 -83.15 -2.88
C ARG A 86 -17.20 -81.64 -2.94
N LYS A 87 -17.61 -81.10 -4.09
CA LYS A 87 -17.89 -79.67 -4.23
C LYS A 87 -19.02 -79.24 -3.29
N HIS A 88 -20.13 -79.96 -3.29
CA HIS A 88 -21.25 -79.64 -2.40
C HIS A 88 -20.85 -79.67 -0.92
N ALA A 89 -20.06 -80.66 -0.51
CA ALA A 89 -19.54 -80.74 0.85
C ALA A 89 -18.63 -79.55 1.18
N LYS A 90 -17.71 -79.19 0.29
CA LYS A 90 -16.83 -78.03 0.45
C LYS A 90 -17.64 -76.75 0.63
N ASP A 91 -18.51 -76.43 -0.34
CA ASP A 91 -19.30 -75.20 -0.35
C ASP A 91 -20.19 -75.10 0.91
N THR A 92 -20.77 -76.23 1.35
CA THR A 92 -21.59 -76.28 2.57
C THR A 92 -20.76 -76.04 3.83
N LEU A 93 -19.60 -76.69 3.94
CA LEU A 93 -18.73 -76.54 5.12
C LEU A 93 -18.11 -75.14 5.20
N GLU A 94 -17.76 -74.52 4.07
CA GLU A 94 -17.30 -73.13 4.02
C GLU A 94 -18.39 -72.17 4.51
N ALA A 95 -19.63 -72.32 4.01
CA ALA A 95 -20.76 -71.51 4.46
C ALA A 95 -21.07 -71.69 5.96
N LEU A 96 -21.02 -72.92 6.47
CA LEU A 96 -21.21 -73.19 7.90
C LEU A 96 -20.07 -72.62 8.76
N ALA A 97 -18.83 -72.67 8.28
CA ALA A 97 -17.69 -72.07 8.97
C ALA A 97 -17.82 -70.54 9.05
N GLU A 98 -18.25 -69.90 7.95
CA GLU A 98 -18.54 -68.46 7.93
C GLU A 98 -19.68 -68.10 8.88
N GLN A 99 -20.79 -68.84 8.85
CA GLN A 99 -21.91 -68.64 9.76
C GLN A 99 -21.51 -68.83 11.23
N ALA A 100 -20.70 -69.85 11.52
CA ALA A 100 -20.21 -70.11 12.88
C ALA A 100 -19.25 -69.02 13.37
N ARG A 101 -18.45 -68.43 12.48
CA ARG A 101 -17.52 -67.34 12.81
C ARG A 101 -18.20 -65.98 12.90
N LYS A 102 -19.30 -65.76 12.17
CA LYS A 102 -19.96 -64.45 12.06
C LYS A 102 -20.20 -63.73 13.40
N PRO A 103 -20.71 -64.38 14.47
CA PRO A 103 -20.92 -63.70 15.74
C PRO A 103 -19.63 -63.18 16.38
N LEU A 104 -18.49 -63.87 16.18
CA LEU A 104 -17.20 -63.40 16.66
C LEU A 104 -16.72 -62.20 15.85
N THR A 105 -16.83 -62.25 14.52
CA THR A 105 -16.47 -61.12 13.65
C THR A 105 -17.32 -59.89 13.94
N ASP A 106 -18.63 -60.04 14.09
CA ASP A 106 -19.53 -58.93 14.44
C ASP A 106 -19.16 -58.31 15.81
N TRP A 107 -18.66 -59.10 16.77
CA TRP A 107 -18.17 -58.61 18.05
C TRP A 107 -16.79 -57.94 17.93
N GLU A 108 -15.86 -58.53 17.19
CA GLU A 108 -14.52 -57.96 16.93
C GLU A 108 -14.66 -56.56 16.29
N ASP A 109 -15.51 -56.42 15.28
CA ASP A 109 -15.77 -55.15 14.59
C ASP A 109 -16.43 -54.11 15.53
N ALA A 110 -17.41 -54.54 16.34
CA ALA A 110 -18.08 -53.67 17.30
C ALA A 110 -17.13 -53.20 18.42
N GLU A 111 -16.25 -54.08 18.88
CA GLU A 111 -15.27 -53.78 19.92
C GLU A 111 -14.17 -52.84 19.40
N GLU A 112 -13.68 -53.06 18.18
CA GLU A 112 -12.75 -52.13 17.52
C GLU A 112 -13.39 -50.73 17.37
N ALA A 113 -14.63 -50.67 16.90
CA ALA A 113 -15.38 -49.41 16.77
C ALA A 113 -15.60 -48.72 18.12
N ARG A 114 -15.89 -49.48 19.19
CA ARG A 114 -16.03 -48.95 20.56
C ARG A 114 -14.72 -48.32 21.03
N VAL A 115 -13.62 -49.05 20.91
CA VAL A 115 -12.28 -48.58 21.31
C VAL A 115 -11.87 -47.33 20.53
N ASP A 116 -12.10 -47.30 19.22
CA ASP A 116 -11.75 -46.16 18.38
C ASP A 116 -12.60 -44.93 18.69
N ALA A 117 -13.89 -45.08 18.99
CA ALA A 117 -14.73 -43.97 19.43
C ALA A 117 -14.17 -43.30 20.70
N HIS A 118 -13.70 -44.09 21.67
CA HIS A 118 -13.06 -43.55 22.87
C HIS A 118 -11.75 -42.83 22.56
N LYS A 119 -10.86 -43.46 21.79
CA LYS A 119 -9.57 -42.86 21.39
C LYS A 119 -9.76 -41.55 20.63
N ASN A 120 -10.69 -41.50 19.69
CA ASN A 120 -10.96 -40.30 18.88
C ASN A 120 -11.46 -39.13 19.74
N THR A 121 -12.35 -39.41 20.71
CA THR A 121 -12.86 -38.37 21.62
C THR A 121 -11.74 -37.83 22.52
N ILE A 122 -10.89 -38.70 23.07
CA ILE A 122 -9.73 -38.30 23.86
C ILE A 122 -8.76 -37.47 23.02
N ALA A 123 -8.40 -37.96 21.82
CA ALA A 123 -7.49 -37.27 20.91
C ALA A 123 -8.03 -35.88 20.50
N ARG A 124 -9.35 -35.73 20.35
CA ARG A 124 -9.99 -34.43 20.09
C ARG A 124 -9.76 -33.45 21.24
N MET A 125 -9.92 -33.88 22.49
CA MET A 125 -9.65 -33.05 23.66
C MET A 125 -8.17 -32.66 23.74
N GLU A 126 -7.26 -33.60 23.52
CA GLU A 126 -5.81 -33.34 23.50
C GLU A 126 -5.41 -32.38 22.37
N GLN A 127 -6.01 -32.51 21.19
CA GLN A 127 -5.79 -31.59 20.07
C GLN A 127 -6.25 -30.17 20.42
N ILE A 128 -7.42 -30.03 21.04
CA ILE A 128 -7.95 -28.73 21.50
C ILE A 128 -7.02 -28.11 22.53
N ALA A 129 -6.52 -28.90 23.50
CA ALA A 129 -5.57 -28.44 24.51
C ALA A 129 -4.26 -27.89 23.89
N GLY A 130 -3.86 -28.42 22.72
CA GLY A 130 -2.67 -27.98 21.99
C GLY A 130 -2.86 -26.76 21.08
N ILE A 131 -4.07 -26.19 20.97
CA ILE A 131 -4.32 -25.03 20.10
C ILE A 131 -3.63 -23.79 20.67
N SER A 132 -2.90 -23.07 19.81
CA SER A 132 -2.33 -21.77 20.17
C SER A 132 -3.42 -20.70 20.30
N PRO A 133 -3.62 -20.08 21.49
CA PRO A 133 -4.66 -19.08 21.70
C PRO A 133 -4.48 -17.81 20.86
N LEU A 134 -3.24 -17.52 20.42
CA LEU A 134 -2.93 -16.32 19.63
C LEU A 134 -3.42 -16.41 18.18
N GLN A 135 -3.75 -17.60 17.68
CA GLN A 135 -4.20 -17.80 16.31
C GLN A 135 -5.72 -17.80 16.16
N ARG A 136 -6.45 -17.68 17.27
CA ARG A 136 -7.91 -17.78 17.32
C ARG A 136 -8.50 -16.55 18.02
N PRO A 137 -9.64 -16.03 17.57
CA PRO A 137 -10.37 -15.00 18.30
C PRO A 137 -10.96 -15.58 19.60
N VAL A 138 -11.21 -14.71 20.59
CA VAL A 138 -11.67 -15.17 21.93
C VAL A 138 -13.00 -15.93 21.90
N HIS A 139 -13.90 -15.64 20.95
CA HIS A 139 -15.19 -16.32 20.84
C HIS A 139 -15.06 -17.78 20.41
N GLU A 140 -14.18 -18.09 19.45
CA GLU A 140 -13.91 -19.47 19.03
C GLU A 140 -13.33 -20.31 20.19
N LEU A 141 -12.45 -19.71 21.01
CA LEU A 141 -11.91 -20.40 22.19
C LEU A 141 -13.01 -20.73 23.22
N ARG A 142 -14.03 -19.88 23.35
CA ARG A 142 -15.20 -20.13 24.21
C ARG A 142 -16.09 -21.25 23.66
N GLU A 143 -16.25 -21.33 22.35
CA GLU A 143 -16.99 -22.42 21.71
C GLU A 143 -16.29 -23.77 21.93
N PHE A 144 -14.96 -23.83 21.79
CA PHE A 144 -14.21 -25.03 22.15
C PHE A 144 -14.30 -25.37 23.64
N LEU A 145 -14.33 -24.37 24.52
CA LEU A 145 -14.50 -24.63 25.95
C LEU A 145 -15.87 -25.26 26.22
N ALA A 146 -16.94 -24.74 25.60
CA ALA A 146 -18.27 -25.31 25.70
C ALA A 146 -18.35 -26.74 25.13
N GLU A 147 -17.68 -27.01 23.99
CA GLU A 147 -17.55 -28.36 23.41
C GLU A 147 -16.94 -29.34 24.43
N ILE A 148 -15.80 -28.97 25.02
CA ILE A 148 -15.09 -29.78 26.02
C ILE A 148 -15.91 -29.96 27.30
N GLU A 149 -16.53 -28.90 27.80
CA GLU A 149 -17.36 -28.95 29.00
C GLU A 149 -18.57 -29.88 28.84
N ALA A 150 -19.16 -29.93 27.65
CA ALA A 150 -20.28 -30.81 27.33
C ALA A 150 -19.91 -32.30 27.31
N ILE A 151 -18.62 -32.66 27.18
CA ILE A 151 -18.18 -34.06 27.23
C ILE A 151 -18.34 -34.58 28.66
N GLY A 152 -19.32 -35.45 28.89
CA GLY A 152 -19.50 -36.11 30.18
C GLY A 152 -18.34 -37.06 30.46
N VAL A 153 -17.76 -36.99 31.66
CA VAL A 153 -16.81 -37.98 32.17
C VAL A 153 -17.52 -38.78 33.25
N GLY A 154 -17.63 -40.09 33.05
CA GLY A 154 -18.39 -40.98 33.93
C GLY A 154 -18.48 -42.40 33.37
N PRO A 155 -19.46 -43.22 33.80
CA PRO A 155 -19.55 -44.64 33.44
C PRO A 155 -19.54 -44.94 31.94
N GLN A 156 -20.03 -44.02 31.11
CA GLN A 156 -20.00 -44.11 29.64
C GLN A 156 -18.60 -44.05 29.04
N CYS A 157 -17.58 -43.66 29.81
CA CYS A 157 -16.19 -43.65 29.39
C CYS A 157 -15.50 -45.00 29.63
N GLU A 158 -16.17 -45.94 30.30
CA GLU A 158 -15.71 -47.31 30.53
C GLU A 158 -14.29 -47.34 31.12
N GLU A 159 -13.38 -48.17 30.61
CA GLU A 159 -11.99 -48.25 31.08
C GLU A 159 -11.16 -46.98 30.80
N TYR A 160 -11.69 -46.06 30.00
CA TYR A 160 -11.02 -44.83 29.59
C TYR A 160 -11.38 -43.61 30.45
N GLU A 161 -12.20 -43.74 31.49
CA GLU A 161 -12.65 -42.62 32.33
C GLU A 161 -11.50 -41.73 32.82
N ALA A 162 -10.40 -42.34 33.31
CA ALA A 162 -9.23 -41.60 33.76
C ALA A 162 -8.52 -40.82 32.62
N ALA A 163 -8.50 -41.38 31.41
CA ALA A 163 -7.92 -40.71 30.24
C ALA A 163 -8.82 -39.55 29.76
N TYR A 164 -10.14 -39.74 29.78
CA TYR A 164 -11.11 -38.68 29.53
C TYR A 164 -10.96 -37.54 30.53
N ALA A 165 -10.92 -37.83 31.83
CA ALA A 165 -10.74 -36.83 32.88
C ALA A 165 -9.46 -36.02 32.65
N LYS A 166 -8.33 -36.70 32.44
CA LYS A 166 -7.04 -36.05 32.20
C LYS A 166 -7.06 -35.14 30.97
N ALA A 167 -7.58 -35.64 29.84
CA ALA A 167 -7.63 -34.88 28.60
C ALA A 167 -8.59 -33.68 28.68
N LYS A 168 -9.76 -33.89 29.31
CA LYS A 168 -10.74 -32.82 29.57
C LYS A 168 -10.13 -31.73 30.45
N ASP A 169 -9.53 -32.10 31.58
CA ASP A 169 -8.92 -31.15 32.51
C ASP A 169 -7.80 -30.33 31.84
N ALA A 170 -6.94 -30.99 31.05
CA ALA A 170 -5.89 -30.31 30.30
C ALA A 170 -6.46 -29.32 29.28
N ALA A 171 -7.50 -29.71 28.54
CA ALA A 171 -8.16 -28.85 27.55
C ALA A 171 -8.87 -27.66 28.22
N VAL A 172 -9.63 -27.88 29.30
CA VAL A 172 -10.30 -26.81 30.05
C VAL A 172 -9.29 -25.81 30.61
N GLN A 173 -8.19 -26.29 31.20
CA GLN A 173 -7.14 -25.41 31.74
C GLN A 173 -6.48 -24.58 30.63
N ALA A 174 -6.10 -25.22 29.52
CA ALA A 174 -5.47 -24.54 28.38
C ALA A 174 -6.39 -23.49 27.75
N LEU A 175 -7.67 -23.82 27.54
CA LEU A 175 -8.65 -22.92 26.98
C LEU A 175 -9.00 -21.77 27.91
N THR A 176 -9.15 -22.01 29.21
CA THR A 176 -9.42 -20.96 30.20
C THR A 176 -8.29 -19.94 30.22
N ALA A 177 -7.03 -20.40 30.32
CA ALA A 177 -5.87 -19.54 30.25
C ALA A 177 -5.76 -18.81 28.89
N GLY A 178 -6.08 -19.52 27.80
CA GLY A 178 -6.10 -18.96 26.45
C GLY A 178 -7.14 -17.87 26.24
N ILE A 179 -8.36 -18.05 26.77
CA ILE A 179 -9.44 -17.07 26.73
C ILE A 179 -9.05 -15.81 27.48
N GLU A 180 -8.45 -15.93 28.67
CA GLU A 180 -7.99 -14.79 29.45
C GLU A 180 -6.85 -14.03 28.74
N ALA A 181 -5.86 -14.75 28.22
CA ALA A 181 -4.74 -14.15 27.50
C ALA A 181 -5.21 -13.46 26.21
N ARG A 182 -6.06 -14.12 25.43
CA ARG A 182 -6.59 -13.59 24.18
C ARG A 182 -7.56 -12.43 24.41
N GLY A 183 -8.39 -12.50 25.44
CA GLY A 183 -9.30 -11.43 25.83
C GLY A 183 -8.56 -10.17 26.24
N ARG A 184 -7.47 -10.29 27.03
CA ARG A 184 -6.59 -9.17 27.36
C ARG A 184 -5.94 -8.57 26.11
N TYR A 185 -5.37 -9.41 25.25
CA TYR A 185 -4.75 -8.96 24.01
C TYR A 185 -5.74 -8.19 23.12
N GLU A 186 -6.95 -8.72 22.91
CA GLU A 186 -7.97 -8.05 22.10
C GLU A 186 -8.45 -6.73 22.72
N ALA A 187 -8.60 -6.67 24.04
CA ALA A 187 -8.93 -5.43 24.75
C ALA A 187 -7.82 -4.38 24.61
N GLU A 188 -6.56 -4.75 24.80
CA GLU A 188 -5.40 -3.87 24.60
C GLU A 188 -5.32 -3.35 23.16
N GLN A 189 -5.58 -4.20 22.16
CA GLN A 189 -5.63 -3.76 20.76
C GLN A 189 -6.77 -2.78 20.49
N ALA A 190 -7.96 -3.00 21.09
CA ALA A 190 -9.09 -2.09 20.95
C ALA A 190 -8.83 -0.73 21.61
N GLU A 191 -8.26 -0.72 22.81
CA GLU A 191 -7.85 0.52 23.50
C GLU A 191 -6.77 1.27 22.71
N LEU A 192 -5.77 0.56 22.18
CA LEU A 192 -4.73 1.17 21.36
C LEU A 192 -5.30 1.78 20.06
N ALA A 193 -6.26 1.11 19.43
CA ALA A 193 -6.94 1.62 18.24
C ALA A 193 -7.74 2.90 18.56
N GLU A 194 -8.44 2.93 19.69
CA GLU A 194 -9.19 4.11 20.14
C GLU A 194 -8.26 5.27 20.49
N LEU A 195 -7.15 4.99 21.18
CA LEU A 195 -6.15 6.01 21.52
C LEU A 195 -5.52 6.62 20.25
N ARG A 196 -5.24 5.81 19.23
CA ARG A 196 -4.76 6.28 17.93
C ARG A 196 -5.79 7.17 17.24
N ARG A 197 -7.06 6.77 17.24
CA ARG A 197 -8.15 7.59 16.67
C ARG A 197 -8.26 8.94 17.35
N GLN A 198 -8.22 8.97 18.69
CA GLN A 198 -8.26 10.22 19.46
C GLN A 198 -7.02 11.09 19.20
N ALA A 199 -5.83 10.49 19.08
CA ALA A 199 -4.61 11.21 18.74
C ALA A 199 -4.70 11.83 17.33
N ASP A 200 -5.21 11.08 16.35
CA ASP A 200 -5.41 11.55 14.98
C ASP A 200 -6.44 12.70 14.91
N GLU A 201 -7.52 12.61 15.68
CA GLU A 201 -8.53 13.68 15.79
C GLU A 201 -7.95 14.96 16.43
N ARG A 202 -7.18 14.81 17.52
CA ARG A 202 -6.48 15.96 18.14
C ARG A 202 -5.48 16.58 17.18
N ALA A 203 -4.67 15.76 16.49
CA ALA A 203 -3.71 16.25 15.51
C ALA A 203 -4.38 16.99 14.35
N LYS A 204 -5.57 16.55 13.90
CA LYS A 204 -6.36 17.28 12.91
C LYS A 204 -6.83 18.63 13.46
N LYS A 205 -7.41 18.64 14.65
CA LYS A 205 -7.89 19.88 15.29
C LYS A 205 -6.74 20.87 15.53
N ASP A 206 -5.59 20.40 16.01
CA ASP A 206 -4.42 21.24 16.24
C ASP A 206 -3.89 21.83 14.93
N ARG A 207 -3.90 21.06 13.83
CA ARG A 207 -3.55 21.58 12.48
C ARG A 207 -4.56 22.61 11.99
N GLU A 208 -5.86 22.36 12.16
CA GLU A 208 -6.91 23.32 11.78
C GLU A 208 -6.79 24.62 12.59
N GLU A 209 -6.55 24.52 13.90
CA GLU A 209 -6.30 25.67 14.77
C GLU A 209 -5.02 26.41 14.38
N GLN A 210 -3.95 25.70 14.04
CA GLN A 210 -2.69 26.30 13.58
C GLN A 210 -2.91 27.05 12.26
N ILE A 211 -3.58 26.43 11.28
CA ILE A 211 -3.93 27.07 10.01
C ILE A 211 -4.80 28.31 10.26
N ALA A 212 -5.78 28.24 11.16
CA ALA A 212 -6.63 29.38 11.52
C ALA A 212 -5.83 30.51 12.19
N ARG A 213 -4.91 30.18 13.10
CA ARG A 213 -4.02 31.16 13.77
C ARG A 213 -3.06 31.80 12.76
N GLU A 214 -2.42 31.01 11.90
CA GLU A 214 -1.54 31.51 10.85
C GLU A 214 -2.29 32.40 9.85
N ALA A 215 -3.52 32.02 9.47
CA ALA A 215 -4.38 32.86 8.63
C ALA A 215 -4.77 34.17 9.32
N ALA A 216 -5.13 34.13 10.61
CA ALA A 216 -5.48 35.33 11.38
C ALA A 216 -4.27 36.25 11.60
N GLU A 217 -3.09 35.69 11.91
CA GLU A 217 -1.85 36.44 12.06
C GLU A 217 -1.42 37.07 10.73
N LYS A 218 -1.50 36.32 9.63
CA LYS A 218 -1.23 36.82 8.29
C LYS A 218 -2.18 37.96 7.93
N ALA A 219 -3.49 37.81 8.15
CA ALA A 219 -4.47 38.87 7.92
C ALA A 219 -4.20 40.11 8.77
N LYS A 220 -3.79 39.93 10.04
CA LYS A 220 -3.41 41.03 10.92
C LYS A 220 -2.16 41.75 10.42
N ARG A 221 -1.11 41.01 10.01
CA ARG A 221 0.11 41.58 9.41
C ARG A 221 -0.19 42.34 8.13
N GLU A 222 -0.97 41.76 7.22
CA GLU A 222 -1.37 42.43 5.98
C GLU A 222 -2.17 43.72 6.26
N ALA A 223 -3.04 43.72 7.28
CA ALA A 223 -3.77 44.91 7.69
C ALA A 223 -2.86 45.97 8.33
N GLU A 224 -1.92 45.58 9.20
CA GLU A 224 -0.93 46.48 9.81
C GLU A 224 0.04 47.06 8.78
N GLU A 225 0.53 46.25 7.83
CA GLU A 225 1.38 46.69 6.72
C GLU A 225 0.65 47.69 5.83
N LYS A 226 -0.63 47.42 5.50
CA LYS A 226 -1.46 48.35 4.73
C LYS A 226 -1.70 49.65 5.49
N ALA A 227 -2.05 49.58 6.77
CA ALA A 227 -2.23 50.77 7.61
C ALA A 227 -0.93 51.58 7.76
N ALA A 228 0.22 50.92 7.89
CA ALA A 228 1.53 51.57 7.95
C ALA A 228 1.90 52.21 6.60
N ALA A 229 1.61 51.54 5.48
CA ALA A 229 1.81 52.09 4.14
C ALA A 229 0.92 53.32 3.90
N ASP A 230 -0.35 53.25 4.28
CA ASP A 230 -1.29 54.35 4.18
C ASP A 230 -0.85 55.53 5.07
N ALA A 231 -0.39 55.26 6.29
CA ALA A 231 0.16 56.28 7.19
C ALA A 231 1.44 56.93 6.65
N ARG A 232 2.37 56.15 6.08
CA ARG A 232 3.57 56.69 5.41
C ARG A 232 3.21 57.55 4.21
N CYS A 233 2.26 57.13 3.39
CA CYS A 233 1.79 57.91 2.25
C CYS A 233 1.17 59.24 2.71
N ALA A 234 0.38 59.22 3.79
CA ALA A 234 -0.18 60.42 4.40
C ALA A 234 0.90 61.34 5.00
N GLU A 235 1.89 60.79 5.69
CA GLU A 235 3.01 61.55 6.26
C GLU A 235 3.88 62.18 5.16
N GLU A 236 4.20 61.44 4.10
CA GLU A 236 4.89 61.96 2.92
C GLU A 236 4.11 63.07 2.24
N ALA A 237 2.78 62.96 2.15
CA ALA A 237 1.93 64.01 1.60
C ALA A 237 1.98 65.29 2.45
N ILE A 238 1.89 65.16 3.79
CA ILE A 238 2.00 66.28 4.72
C ILE A 238 3.39 66.93 4.63
N LEU A 239 4.46 66.13 4.55
CA LEU A 239 5.82 66.64 4.42
C LEU A 239 6.00 67.40 3.10
N ARG A 240 5.53 66.86 1.98
CA ARG A 240 5.56 67.54 0.68
C ARG A 240 4.78 68.85 0.70
N GLU A 241 3.66 68.91 1.39
CA GLU A 241 2.87 70.14 1.56
C GLU A 241 3.61 71.18 2.39
N ARG A 242 4.25 70.76 3.49
CA ARG A 242 5.11 71.63 4.32
C ARG A 242 6.32 72.15 3.57
N GLU A 243 7.03 71.29 2.85
CA GLU A 243 8.16 71.68 2.01
C GLU A 243 7.72 72.66 0.91
N ALA A 244 6.55 72.44 0.30
CA ALA A 244 5.98 73.37 -0.67
C ALA A 244 5.60 74.72 -0.02
N ALA A 245 5.07 74.72 1.20
CA ALA A 245 4.75 75.93 1.95
C ALA A 245 6.02 76.69 2.37
N GLU A 246 7.05 76.00 2.85
CA GLU A 246 8.32 76.59 3.25
C GLU A 246 9.06 77.18 2.04
N ARG A 247 9.06 76.50 0.88
CA ARG A 247 9.60 77.06 -0.37
C ARG A 247 8.88 78.34 -0.76
N ARG A 248 7.55 78.40 -0.66
CA ARG A 248 6.77 79.63 -0.92
C ARG A 248 7.15 80.76 0.05
N GLU A 249 7.36 80.45 1.34
CA GLU A 249 7.78 81.46 2.32
C GLU A 249 9.21 81.96 2.06
N GLN A 250 10.13 81.05 1.72
CA GLN A 250 11.51 81.40 1.36
C GLN A 250 11.57 82.24 0.08
N ASP A 251 10.75 81.92 -0.93
CA ASP A 251 10.65 82.71 -2.16
C ASP A 251 10.09 84.11 -1.87
N LEU A 252 9.10 84.23 -0.97
CA LEU A 252 8.58 85.53 -0.53
C LEU A 252 9.63 86.35 0.26
N LYS A 253 10.41 85.72 1.14
CA LYS A 253 11.49 86.39 1.87
C LYS A 253 12.60 86.86 0.94
N ARG A 254 13.03 86.03 -0.01
CA ARG A 254 14.01 86.43 -1.03
C ARG A 254 13.50 87.59 -1.88
N ALA A 255 12.23 87.58 -2.26
CA ALA A 255 11.62 88.70 -2.99
C ALA A 255 11.59 89.99 -2.15
N ALA A 256 11.36 89.90 -0.84
CA ALA A 256 11.39 91.05 0.07
C ALA A 256 12.82 91.58 0.30
N GLU A 257 13.79 90.70 0.53
CA GLU A 257 15.21 91.06 0.68
C GLU A 257 15.78 91.70 -0.59
N ASP A 258 15.43 91.18 -1.77
CA ASP A 258 15.84 91.77 -3.05
C ASP A 258 15.20 93.15 -3.27
N ALA A 259 13.97 93.38 -2.78
CA ALA A 259 13.32 94.69 -2.83
C ALA A 259 13.98 95.70 -1.89
N GLU A 260 14.36 95.27 -0.68
CA GLU A 260 15.05 96.11 0.32
C GLU A 260 16.46 96.48 -0.15
N ARG A 261 17.20 95.52 -0.73
CA ARG A 261 18.54 95.76 -1.27
C ARG A 261 18.52 96.78 -2.43
N ARG A 262 17.52 96.70 -3.31
CA ARG A 262 17.30 97.71 -4.37
C ARG A 262 16.96 99.10 -3.81
N ALA A 263 16.25 99.18 -2.69
CA ALA A 263 15.95 100.45 -2.03
C ALA A 263 17.20 101.06 -1.38
N ALA A 264 18.02 100.24 -0.70
CA ALA A 264 19.28 100.68 -0.08
C ALA A 264 20.32 101.15 -1.11
N ASP A 265 20.49 100.42 -2.21
CA ASP A 265 21.41 100.81 -3.29
C ASP A 265 21.02 102.16 -3.95
N ALA A 266 19.71 102.44 -4.04
CA ALA A 266 19.21 103.71 -4.56
C ALA A 266 19.50 104.89 -3.61
N GLU A 267 19.45 104.65 -2.30
CA GLU A 267 19.71 105.66 -1.27
C GLU A 267 21.20 106.01 -1.15
N GLU A 268 22.09 105.01 -1.29
CA GLU A 268 23.54 105.22 -1.27
C GLU A 268 24.04 105.95 -2.53
N ALA A 269 23.43 105.66 -3.70
CA ALA A 269 23.69 106.39 -4.94
C ALA A 269 23.29 107.87 -4.88
N ALA A 270 22.28 108.23 -4.08
CA ALA A 270 21.87 109.63 -3.86
C ALA A 270 22.87 110.39 -2.97
N ARG A 271 23.40 109.76 -1.91
CA ARG A 271 24.40 110.36 -1.02
C ARG A 271 25.75 110.63 -1.71
N ARG A 272 26.17 109.77 -2.64
CA ARG A 272 27.43 109.98 -3.41
C ARG A 272 27.38 111.19 -4.33
N ARG A 273 26.21 111.55 -4.89
CA ARG A 273 26.06 112.73 -5.76
C ARG A 273 26.21 114.04 -4.97
N GLN A 274 25.60 114.14 -3.79
CA GLN A 274 25.71 115.33 -2.94
C GLN A 274 27.13 115.58 -2.39
N ALA A 275 27.93 114.52 -2.19
CA ALA A 275 29.32 114.66 -1.74
C ALA A 275 30.25 115.19 -2.85
N GLN A 276 29.97 114.87 -4.12
CA GLN A 276 30.79 115.33 -5.26
C GLN A 276 30.54 116.81 -5.62
N GLU A 277 29.30 117.30 -5.50
CA GLU A 277 28.98 118.72 -5.75
C GLU A 277 29.68 119.67 -4.77
N LYS A 278 29.70 119.33 -3.46
CA LYS A 278 30.35 120.18 -2.45
C LYS A 278 31.88 120.26 -2.59
N ALA A 279 32.52 119.20 -3.07
CA ALA A 279 33.97 119.18 -3.29
C ALA A 279 34.41 120.03 -4.50
N ALA A 280 33.51 120.26 -5.48
CA ALA A 280 33.81 121.07 -6.66
C ALA A 280 33.77 122.58 -6.38
N GLU A 281 32.87 123.05 -5.52
CA GLU A 281 32.75 124.49 -5.17
C GLU A 281 33.93 125.01 -4.32
N GLU A 282 34.46 124.20 -3.40
CA GLU A 282 35.59 124.61 -2.54
C GLU A 282 36.92 124.73 -3.31
N ALA A 283 37.10 123.97 -4.39
CA ALA A 283 38.30 124.03 -5.22
C ALA A 283 38.35 125.28 -6.12
N GLU A 284 37.19 125.79 -6.55
CA GLU A 284 37.11 126.97 -7.42
C GLU A 284 37.29 128.29 -6.64
N ALA A 285 36.86 128.35 -5.38
CA ALA A 285 37.05 129.52 -4.52
C ALA A 285 38.53 129.81 -4.23
N LYS A 286 39.36 128.78 -3.97
CA LYS A 286 40.79 128.94 -3.65
C LYS A 286 41.64 129.45 -4.83
N ARG A 287 41.25 129.19 -6.08
CA ARG A 287 41.97 129.67 -7.28
C ARG A 287 41.77 131.18 -7.54
N ARG A 288 40.61 131.74 -7.19
CA ARG A 288 40.30 133.16 -7.44
C ARG A 288 40.97 134.12 -6.45
N GLU A 289 41.39 133.62 -5.28
CA GLU A 289 41.97 134.45 -4.22
C GLU A 289 43.50 134.63 -4.36
N ALA A 290 44.20 133.62 -4.90
CA ALA A 290 45.64 133.69 -5.18
C ALA A 290 46.00 134.67 -6.32
N ASP A 291 45.14 134.80 -7.34
CA ASP A 291 45.41 135.62 -8.52
C ASP A 291 45.28 137.14 -8.24
N LYS A 292 44.41 137.54 -7.30
CA LYS A 292 44.26 138.94 -6.86
C LYS A 292 45.49 139.48 -6.13
N GLN A 293 46.14 138.65 -5.30
CA GLN A 293 47.28 139.09 -4.49
C GLN A 293 48.54 139.29 -5.36
N HIS A 294 48.73 138.46 -6.38
CA HIS A 294 49.86 138.58 -7.30
C HIS A 294 49.81 139.89 -8.10
N ARG A 295 48.63 140.22 -8.65
CA ARG A 295 48.42 141.44 -9.44
C ARG A 295 48.59 142.73 -8.63
N GLY A 296 48.21 142.72 -7.36
CA GLY A 296 48.37 143.87 -6.46
C GLY A 296 49.81 144.16 -6.03
N ARG A 297 50.71 143.15 -6.05
CA ARG A 297 52.13 143.34 -5.71
C ARG A 297 52.88 144.03 -6.86
N VAL A 298 52.72 143.51 -8.07
CA VAL A 298 53.41 144.02 -9.28
C VAL A 298 53.07 145.49 -9.56
N ASN A 299 51.80 145.90 -9.37
CA ASN A 299 51.39 147.28 -9.59
C ASN A 299 51.98 148.27 -8.57
N ARG A 300 52.24 147.84 -7.33
CA ARG A 300 52.87 148.70 -6.31
C ARG A 300 54.35 148.94 -6.62
N GLU A 301 55.06 147.92 -7.08
CA GLU A 301 56.46 148.05 -7.51
C GLU A 301 56.59 148.98 -8.71
N ALA A 302 55.71 148.85 -9.70
CA ALA A 302 55.68 149.76 -10.86
C ALA A 302 55.36 151.22 -10.47
N LEU A 303 54.47 151.44 -9.50
CA LEU A 303 54.19 152.79 -8.97
C LEU A 303 55.43 153.38 -8.31
N GLN A 304 56.12 152.60 -7.48
CA GLN A 304 57.27 153.06 -6.69
C GLN A 304 58.47 153.42 -7.60
N ALA A 305 58.68 152.68 -8.69
CA ALA A 305 59.68 153.00 -9.70
C ALA A 305 59.40 154.35 -10.40
N LEU A 306 58.13 154.64 -10.74
CA LEU A 306 57.74 155.91 -11.37
C LEU A 306 57.95 157.11 -10.45
N VAL A 307 57.67 156.96 -9.14
CA VAL A 307 57.91 158.03 -8.14
C VAL A 307 59.42 158.26 -7.93
N SER A 308 60.20 157.19 -7.87
CA SER A 308 61.67 157.28 -7.72
C SER A 308 62.35 157.94 -8.93
N GLY A 309 61.72 157.89 -10.10
CA GLY A 309 62.16 158.57 -11.32
C GLY A 309 61.91 160.08 -11.37
N GLY A 310 61.41 160.70 -10.29
CA GLY A 310 61.20 162.15 -10.19
C GLY A 310 59.81 162.62 -10.60
N ILE A 311 58.86 161.70 -10.86
CA ILE A 311 57.45 162.03 -11.12
C ILE A 311 56.71 162.15 -9.77
N ALA A 312 55.98 163.25 -9.56
CA ALA A 312 55.14 163.42 -8.38
C ALA A 312 54.08 162.29 -8.28
N GLU A 313 53.85 161.78 -7.07
CA GLU A 313 53.08 160.54 -6.83
C GLU A 313 51.69 160.53 -7.47
N GLU A 314 50.98 161.66 -7.44
CA GLU A 314 49.66 161.76 -8.05
C GLU A 314 49.70 161.65 -9.58
N ALA A 315 50.73 162.20 -10.23
CA ALA A 315 50.95 162.01 -11.67
C ALA A 315 51.39 160.57 -11.99
N ALA A 316 52.21 159.94 -11.13
CA ALA A 316 52.63 158.55 -11.29
C ALA A 316 51.45 157.56 -11.20
N LYS A 317 50.49 157.77 -10.28
CA LYS A 317 49.25 156.98 -10.19
C LYS A 317 48.38 157.13 -11.44
N ALA A 318 48.28 158.34 -11.99
CA ALA A 318 47.53 158.59 -13.22
C ALA A 318 48.16 157.86 -14.41
N VAL A 319 49.49 157.93 -14.56
CA VAL A 319 50.24 157.20 -15.60
C VAL A 319 50.09 155.69 -15.44
N LEU A 320 50.20 155.15 -14.21
CA LEU A 320 50.02 153.72 -13.96
C LEU A 320 48.59 153.24 -14.31
N LYS A 321 47.55 154.03 -13.99
CA LYS A 321 46.17 153.72 -14.38
C LYS A 321 46.00 153.68 -15.90
N LEU A 322 46.60 154.62 -16.64
CA LEU A 322 46.54 154.63 -18.10
C LEU A 322 47.25 153.41 -18.72
N ILE A 323 48.35 152.94 -18.11
CA ILE A 323 49.05 151.72 -18.55
C ILE A 323 48.23 150.45 -18.22
N ILE A 324 47.63 150.35 -17.03
CA ILE A 324 46.78 149.20 -16.65
C ILE A 324 45.52 149.15 -17.52
N ALA A 325 44.97 150.30 -17.92
CA ALA A 325 43.84 150.40 -18.84
C ALA A 325 44.23 150.19 -20.32
N GLY A 326 45.52 150.03 -20.64
CA GLY A 326 46.02 149.81 -22.01
C GLY A 326 45.94 151.04 -22.92
N GLN A 327 45.80 152.24 -22.37
CA GLN A 327 45.57 153.49 -23.12
C GLN A 327 46.87 154.19 -23.57
N VAL A 328 48.04 153.70 -23.14
CA VAL A 328 49.36 154.15 -23.61
C VAL A 328 49.90 153.11 -24.61
N PRO A 329 49.93 153.40 -25.93
CA PRO A 329 50.36 152.43 -26.93
C PRO A 329 51.81 151.97 -26.69
N HIS A 330 52.06 150.68 -26.91
CA HIS A 330 53.38 150.02 -26.81
C HIS A 330 53.99 149.88 -25.40
N VAL A 331 53.22 150.11 -24.33
CA VAL A 331 53.66 149.88 -22.92
C VAL A 331 52.61 149.04 -22.16
N SER A 332 53.03 147.99 -21.45
CA SER A 332 52.14 147.14 -20.63
C SER A 332 52.86 146.57 -19.40
N ILE A 333 52.12 146.27 -18.32
CA ILE A 333 52.64 145.63 -17.09
C ILE A 333 52.39 144.12 -17.19
N ARG A 334 53.44 143.31 -17.05
CA ARG A 334 53.32 141.86 -16.92
C ARG A 334 53.03 141.49 -15.47
N TYR A 335 51.90 140.81 -15.25
CA TYR A 335 51.54 140.23 -13.96
C TYR A 335 52.06 138.81 -13.83
#